data_AF-A0A2X2JXN4-F1
#
_entry.id   AF-A0A2X2JXN4-F1
#
_cell.length_a   1.000
_cell.length_b   1.000
_cell.length_c   1.000
_cell.angle_alpha   90.00
_cell.angle_beta   90.00
_cell.angle_gamma   90.00
#
_symmetry.space_group_name_H-M   'P 1'
#
loop_
_entity.id
_entity.type
_entity.pdbx_description
1 polymer ?
#
loop_
_entity_poly.entity_id
_entity_poly.type
_entity_poly.pdbx_seq_one_letter_code
_entity_poly.pdbx_strand_id
1 'polypeptide(L)' 'MLYPIFIFILAGLCEIGGGYLIWLWLREGQSSLVGLIGGVILMLYGVIATFQSFPSFGRVYAAYGGVFIIMS' A
#
# COMPACT_ATOMS: atom_id res chain seq x y z
N MET A 1 -8.18 2.11 -19.60
CA MET A 1 -8.72 2.79 -18.40
C MET A 1 -8.80 1.89 -17.16
N LEU A 2 -8.98 0.57 -17.26
CA LEU A 2 -9.08 -0.33 -16.09
C LEU A 2 -7.75 -0.64 -15.40
N TYR A 3 -6.64 -0.69 -16.15
CA TYR A 3 -5.31 -1.03 -15.65
C TYR A 3 -4.83 -0.13 -14.48
N PRO A 4 -4.92 1.21 -14.54
CA PRO A 4 -4.47 2.06 -13.45
C PRO A 4 -5.31 1.90 -12.18
N ILE A 5 -6.63 1.71 -12.34
CA ILE A 5 -7.57 1.51 -11.23
C ILE A 5 -7.22 0.23 -10.46
N PHE A 6 -6.87 -0.84 -11.19
CA PHE A 6 -6.44 -2.09 -10.58
C PHE A 6 -5.14 -1.93 -9.78
N ILE A 7 -4.16 -1.21 -10.33
CA ILE A 7 -2.90 -0.87 -9.64
C ILE A 7 -3.17 0.00 -8.40
N PHE A 8 -4.13 0.93 -8.47
CA PHE A 8 -4.53 1.77 -7.33
C PHE A 8 -5.09 0.94 -6.18
N ILE A 9 -6.02 0.03 -6.46
CA ILE A 9 -6.63 -0.84 -5.45
C ILE A 9 -5.59 -1.79 -4.85
N LEU A 10 -4.72 -2.38 -5.69
CA LEU A 10 -3.69 -3.31 -5.24
C LEU A 10 -2.66 -2.63 -4.32
N ALA A 11 -2.17 -1.46 -4.72
CA ALA A 11 -1.29 -0.64 -3.87
C ALA A 11 -2.03 -0.19 -2.59
N GLY A 12 -3.31 0.16 -2.72
CA GLY A 12 -4.30 0.33 -1.65
C GLY A 12 -4.20 -0.70 -0.53
N LEU A 13 -4.47 -1.93 -0.92
CA LEU A 13 -4.50 -3.09 -0.04
C LEU A 13 -3.13 -3.42 0.55
N CYS A 14 -2.06 -3.29 -0.24
CA CYS A 14 -0.70 -3.52 0.26
C CYS A 14 -0.28 -2.47 1.30
N GLU A 15 -0.60 -1.19 1.12
CA GLU A 15 -0.23 -0.16 2.08
C GLU A 15 -0.98 -0.35 3.42
N ILE A 16 -2.32 -0.45 3.37
CA ILE A 16 -3.15 -0.59 4.57
C ILE A 16 -2.88 -1.93 5.26
N GLY A 17 -2.85 -3.03 4.50
CA GLY A 17 -2.59 -4.36 5.04
C GLY A 17 -1.17 -4.51 5.59
N GLY A 18 -0.17 -4.01 4.88
CA GLY A 18 1.23 -4.02 5.33
C GLY A 18 1.44 -3.19 6.60
N GLY A 19 0.84 -1.99 6.64
CA GLY A 19 0.86 -1.13 7.83
C GLY A 19 0.17 -1.77 9.04
N TYR A 20 -0.98 -2.43 8.83
CA TYR A 20 -1.70 -3.12 9.90
C TYR A 20 -0.91 -4.31 10.46
N LEU A 21 -0.22 -5.08 9.62
CA LEU A 21 0.63 -6.20 10.08
C LEU A 21 1.83 -5.71 10.91
N ILE A 22 2.42 -4.56 10.53
CA ILE A 22 3.46 -3.91 11.35
C ILE A 22 2.88 -3.42 12.68
N TRP A 23 1.66 -2.86 12.67
CA TRP A 23 0.97 -2.47 13.90
C TRP A 23 0.75 -3.66 14.82
N LEU A 24 0.24 -4.78 14.31
CA LEU A 24 0.06 -6.02 15.06
C LEU A 24 1.37 -6.48 15.71
N TRP A 25 2.48 -6.41 14.97
CA TRP A 25 3.79 -6.78 15.51
C TRP A 25 4.27 -5.85 16.62
N LEU A 26 4.28 -4.53 16.39
CA LEU A 26 4.87 -3.56 17.32
C LEU A 26 3.96 -3.19 18.49
N ARG A 27 2.65 -3.18 18.29
CA ARG A 27 1.66 -2.68 19.28
C ARG A 27 0.94 -3.82 19.99
N GLU A 28 0.59 -4.89 19.28
CA GLU A 28 -0.14 -6.04 19.86
C GLU A 28 0.81 -7.18 20.29
N GLY A 29 2.13 -7.02 20.10
CA GLY A 29 3.12 -8.02 20.50
C GLY A 29 3.00 -9.34 19.71
N GLN A 30 2.41 -9.31 18.52
CA GLN A 30 2.33 -10.46 17.63
C GLN A 30 3.73 -10.93 17.18
N SER A 31 3.80 -12.13 16.61
CA SER A 31 5.06 -12.74 16.17
C SER A 31 5.85 -11.83 15.22
N SER A 32 7.18 -11.82 15.34
CA SER A 32 8.10 -11.10 14.44
C SER A 32 7.92 -11.49 12.97
N LEU A 33 7.36 -12.67 12.69
CA LEU A 33 7.01 -13.11 11.34
C LEU A 33 5.92 -12.21 10.73
N VAL A 34 4.94 -11.78 11.52
CA VAL A 34 3.84 -10.89 11.09
C VAL A 34 4.40 -9.53 10.69
N GLY A 35 5.33 -9.00 11.49
CA GLY A 35 6.05 -7.76 11.17
C GLY A 35 6.90 -7.89 9.90
N LEU A 36 7.62 -9.00 9.74
CA LEU A 36 8.40 -9.25 8.52
C LEU A 36 7.52 -9.31 7.27
N ILE A 37 6.39 -10.02 7.34
CA ILE A 37 5.42 -10.10 6.23
C ILE A 37 4.85 -8.70 5.93
N GLY A 38 4.47 -7.94 6.96
CA GLY A 38 4.01 -6.56 6.80
C GLY A 38 5.05 -5.68 6.11
N GLY A 39 6.33 -5.80 6.49
CA GLY A 39 7.43 -5.08 5.89
C GLY A 39 7.66 -5.44 4.41
N VAL A 40 7.58 -6.73 4.06
CA VAL A 40 7.68 -7.16 2.66
C VAL A 40 6.50 -6.63 1.84
N ILE A 41 5.28 -6.65 2.38
CA ILE A 41 4.10 -6.12 1.71
C ILE A 41 4.23 -4.61 1.48
N LEU A 42 4.77 -3.85 2.46
CA LEU A 42 5.05 -2.42 2.30
C LEU A 42 6.13 -2.16 1.23
N MET A 43 7.16 -3.00 1.14
CA MET A 43 8.15 -2.91 0.07
C MET A 43 7.50 -3.16 -1.30
N LEU A 44 6.64 -4.18 -1.40
CA LEU A 44 5.90 -4.50 -2.63
C LEU A 44 4.95 -3.37 -3.04
N TYR A 45 4.28 -2.72 -2.08
CA TYR A 45 3.49 -1.52 -2.33
C TYR A 45 4.30 -0.45 -3.07
N GLY A 46 5.51 -0.14 -2.58
CA GLY A 46 6.38 0.85 -3.21
C GLY A 46 6.72 0.50 -4.66
N VAL A 47 6.98 -0.78 -4.93
CA VAL A 47 7.24 -1.28 -6.30
C VAL A 47 5.98 -1.18 -7.17
N ILE A 48 4.82 -1.59 -6.65
CA ILE A 48 3.54 -1.55 -7.38
C ILE A 48 3.17 -0.11 -7.76
N ALA A 49 3.40 0.84 -6.86
CA ALA A 49 3.15 2.26 -7.12
C ALA A 49 3.99 2.81 -8.30
N THR A 50 5.17 2.25 -8.57
CA THR A 50 6.02 2.67 -9.70
C THR A 50 5.48 2.24 -11.07
N PHE A 51 4.67 1.18 -11.13
CA PHE A 51 4.06 0.73 -12.38
C PHE A 51 2.93 1.65 -12.86
N GLN A 52 2.52 2.61 -12.03
CA GLN A 52 1.53 3.62 -12.37
C GLN A 52 2.12 4.61 -13.40
N SER A 53 1.95 4.30 -14.68
CA SER A 53 2.47 5.08 -15.80
C SER A 53 1.63 6.34 -16.03
N PHE A 54 1.90 7.39 -15.25
CA PHE A 54 1.22 8.69 -15.38
C PHE A 54 2.25 9.83 -15.49
N PRO A 55 1.93 10.92 -16.21
CA PRO A 55 2.93 11.95 -16.57
C PRO A 55 3.46 12.77 -15.39
N SER A 56 2.79 12.77 -14.23
CA SER A 56 3.28 13.45 -13.04
C SER A 56 3.02 12.62 -11.78
N PHE A 57 4.09 12.26 -11.09
CA PHE A 57 4.06 11.56 -9.81
C PHE A 57 3.15 12.25 -8.78
N GLY A 58 3.18 13.58 -8.69
CA GLY A 58 2.40 14.34 -7.72
C GLY A 58 0.88 14.19 -7.87
N ARG A 59 0.34 14.14 -9.10
CA ARG A 59 -1.10 13.92 -9.31
C ARG A 59 -1.53 12.50 -9.00
N VAL A 60 -0.68 11.53 -9.30
CA VAL A 60 -0.90 10.12 -8.96
C VAL A 60 -0.94 9.95 -7.44
N TYR A 61 0.01 10.55 -6.74
CA TYR A 61 0.10 10.47 -5.29
C TYR A 61 -1.09 11.16 -4.60
N ALA A 62 -1.55 12.30 -5.12
CA ALA A 62 -2.76 12.98 -4.62
C ALA A 62 -4.02 12.13 -4.84
N ALA A 63 -4.15 11.47 -5.99
CA ALA A 63 -5.25 10.55 -6.25
C ALA A 63 -5.18 9.31 -5.35
N TYR A 64 -3.98 8.79 -5.09
CA TYR A 64 -3.74 7.71 -4.12
C TYR A 64 -4.29 8.09 -2.75
N GLY A 65 -3.97 9.29 -2.25
CA GLY A 65 -4.49 9.79 -0.97
C GLY A 65 -6.03 9.75 -0.88
N GLY A 66 -6.74 10.17 -1.94
CA GLY A 66 -8.21 10.09 -1.97
C GLY A 66 -8.74 8.65 -2.00
N VAL A 67 -8.08 7.76 -2.74
CA VAL A 67 -8.42 6.33 -2.84
C VAL A 67 -8.16 5.61 -1.51
N PHE A 68 -7.09 5.98 -0.78
CA PHE A 68 -6.80 5.46 0.54
C PHE A 68 -7.85 5.86 1.58
N ILE A 69 -8.33 7.10 1.56
CA ILE A 69 -9.38 7.56 2.48
C ILE A 69 -10.69 6.76 2.32
N ILE A 70 -11.00 6.31 1.10
CA ILE A 70 -12.20 5.49 0.84
C ILE A 70 -11.98 4.02 1.29
N MET A 71 -10.74 3.54 1.28
CA MET A 71 -10.40 2.16 1.65
C MET A 71 -10.08 1.97 3.14
N SER A 72 -9.70 3.03 3.86
CA SER A 72 -9.42 3.02 5.30
C SER A 72 -10.69 3.10 6.15
#